data_AF-A0A9N9IIT1-F1
#
_entry.id   AF-A0A9N9IIT1-F1
#
_cell.length_a   1.000
_cell.length_b   1.000
_cell.length_c   1.000
_cell.angle_alpha   90.00
_cell.angle_beta   90.00
_cell.angle_gamma   90.00
#
_symmetry.space_group_name_H-M   'P 1'
#
loop_
_entity.id
_entity.type
_entity.pdbx_description
1 polymer ?
#
loop_
_entity_poly.entity_id
_entity_poly.type
_entity_poly.pdbx_seq_one_letter_code
_entity_poly.pdbx_strand_id
1 'polypeptide(L)'
;MSSIFDGCCITFSGVFDAGNHSKLQTIVKEHGAVHSSSLTKKTTHLVVTKEDYAKPSMKVTSARARAEEISIVTWQWVEDSISQKCKLDESKYSITADADDDDVDMTDANGVDKDDKQESKDVSRKRKRVVKTEEEDTTDENSVVVASSSKSVTTKKKRKIKTSTSSTSVQTVDVKIVEEKKMVTIIKKGKAPVDSLFSEKDRTHVYSDDTTVWDCLLNQTNVANNNNKFFVIQLLKLDSANQYFVFTRWGRVGYDGQQSTSGPFIDLD
;
A
#
# COMPACT_ATOMS: atom_id res chain seq x y z
N MET A 1 -16.33 -25.12 14.80
CA MET A 1 -15.56 -23.86 14.68
C MET A 1 -15.84 -23.07 15.94
N SER A 2 -14.80 -22.60 16.64
CA SER A 2 -14.97 -21.84 17.88
C SER A 2 -14.87 -20.36 17.54
N SER A 3 -15.97 -19.61 17.62
CA SER A 3 -16.02 -18.18 17.27
C SER A 3 -15.43 -17.30 18.38
N ILE A 4 -14.19 -17.59 18.79
CA ILE A 4 -13.47 -16.91 19.88
C ILE A 4 -13.32 -15.41 19.59
N PHE A 5 -13.11 -15.09 18.31
CA PHE A 5 -12.93 -13.74 17.81
C PHE A 5 -14.16 -13.21 17.06
N ASP A 6 -15.38 -13.62 17.43
CA ASP A 6 -16.59 -13.07 16.81
C ASP A 6 -16.67 -11.55 16.99
N GLY A 7 -17.20 -10.86 15.98
CA GLY A 7 -17.18 -9.40 15.87
C GLY A 7 -15.79 -8.76 15.71
N CYS A 8 -14.70 -9.48 15.97
CA CYS A 8 -13.35 -8.92 15.94
C CYS A 8 -12.83 -8.81 14.51
N CYS A 9 -12.24 -7.66 14.20
CA CYS A 9 -11.63 -7.39 12.91
C CYS A 9 -10.14 -7.12 13.11
N ILE A 10 -9.33 -8.09 12.70
CA ILE A 10 -7.89 -8.13 12.89
C ILE A 10 -7.18 -7.62 11.63
N THR A 11 -6.23 -6.72 11.81
CA THR A 11 -5.24 -6.33 10.78
C THR A 11 -3.85 -6.73 11.25
N PHE A 12 -3.04 -7.32 10.36
CA PHE A 12 -1.63 -7.63 10.65
C PHE A 12 -0.68 -6.50 10.18
N SER A 13 0.43 -6.29 10.90
CA SER A 13 1.55 -5.43 10.48
C SER A 13 2.89 -6.03 10.93
N GLY A 14 3.98 -5.76 10.21
CA GLY A 14 5.26 -6.45 10.42
C GLY A 14 5.34 -7.87 9.80
N VAL A 15 6.45 -8.54 10.06
CA VAL A 15 6.74 -9.94 9.68
C VAL A 15 6.60 -10.81 10.93
N PHE A 16 6.13 -12.05 10.79
CA PHE A 16 5.85 -12.97 11.90
C PHE A 16 6.45 -14.35 11.62
N ASP A 17 7.03 -14.98 12.63
CA ASP A 17 7.72 -16.28 12.53
C ASP A 17 6.74 -17.46 12.38
N ALA A 18 5.52 -17.33 12.93
CA ALA A 18 4.37 -18.18 12.61
C ALA A 18 4.00 -18.17 11.11
N GLY A 19 4.52 -17.19 10.36
CA GLY A 19 4.63 -17.20 8.91
C GLY A 19 3.79 -16.14 8.18
N ASN A 20 3.79 -16.25 6.85
CA ASN A 20 3.16 -15.28 5.94
C ASN A 20 1.71 -14.96 6.34
N HIS A 21 1.30 -13.70 6.20
CA HIS A 21 -0.04 -13.22 6.61
C HIS A 21 -1.22 -14.03 6.06
N SER A 22 -1.05 -14.75 4.94
CA SER A 22 -2.10 -15.65 4.40
C SER A 22 -2.35 -16.89 5.28
N LYS A 23 -1.35 -17.37 6.02
CA LYS A 23 -1.51 -18.42 7.05
C LYS A 23 -2.27 -17.86 8.24
N LEU A 24 -1.76 -16.76 8.81
CA LEU A 24 -2.35 -16.06 9.96
C LEU A 24 -3.82 -15.67 9.69
N GLN A 25 -4.11 -15.17 8.49
CA GLN A 25 -5.46 -14.85 8.02
C GLN A 25 -6.38 -16.08 7.99
N THR A 26 -5.86 -17.27 7.73
CA THR A 26 -6.67 -18.51 7.74
C THR A 26 -6.96 -18.91 9.18
N ILE A 27 -5.94 -18.93 10.05
CA ILE A 27 -6.04 -19.27 11.48
C ILE A 27 -7.08 -18.39 12.19
N VAL A 28 -7.05 -17.07 12.01
CA VAL A 28 -8.00 -16.17 12.70
C VAL A 28 -9.43 -16.30 12.15
N LYS A 29 -9.60 -16.57 10.85
CA LYS A 29 -10.94 -16.81 10.24
C LYS A 29 -11.58 -18.10 10.73
N GLU A 30 -10.79 -19.16 10.89
CA GLU A 30 -11.26 -20.44 11.44
C GLU A 30 -11.81 -20.29 12.86
N HIS A 31 -11.30 -19.30 13.59
CA HIS A 31 -11.73 -18.90 14.93
C HIS A 31 -12.70 -17.69 14.96
N GLY A 32 -13.34 -17.39 13.82
CA GLY A 32 -14.43 -16.41 13.70
C GLY A 32 -14.03 -14.98 13.34
N ALA A 33 -12.74 -14.63 13.33
CA ALA A 33 -12.31 -13.25 13.08
C ALA A 33 -12.50 -12.81 11.62
N VAL A 34 -12.85 -11.55 11.44
CA VAL A 34 -12.72 -10.87 10.14
C VAL A 34 -11.28 -10.39 9.97
N HIS A 35 -10.65 -10.65 8.83
CA HIS A 35 -9.35 -10.07 8.50
C HIS A 35 -9.47 -8.90 7.52
N SER A 36 -8.83 -7.78 7.84
CA SER A 36 -8.63 -6.65 6.92
C SER A 36 -7.14 -6.45 6.60
N SER A 37 -6.82 -6.16 5.35
CA SER A 37 -5.44 -5.82 4.96
C SER A 37 -5.02 -4.39 5.35
N SER A 38 -5.99 -3.54 5.72
CA SER A 38 -5.81 -2.12 6.03
C SER A 38 -6.76 -1.65 7.14
N LEU A 39 -6.40 -0.58 7.86
CA LEU A 39 -7.12 -0.05 9.02
C LEU A 39 -8.40 0.70 8.62
N THR A 40 -9.49 -0.07 8.47
CA THR A 40 -10.85 0.46 8.27
C THR A 40 -11.51 0.86 9.61
N LYS A 41 -12.61 1.62 9.56
CA LYS A 41 -13.49 1.92 10.72
C LYS A 41 -14.19 0.70 11.35
N LYS A 42 -13.90 -0.52 10.89
CA LYS A 42 -14.36 -1.76 11.52
C LYS A 42 -13.25 -2.51 12.23
N THR A 43 -12.00 -2.04 12.12
CA THR A 43 -10.83 -2.72 12.70
C THR A 43 -10.82 -2.50 14.20
N THR A 44 -10.80 -3.58 14.98
CA THR A 44 -10.76 -3.50 16.45
C THR A 44 -9.39 -3.88 17.01
N HIS A 45 -8.61 -4.67 16.27
CA HIS A 45 -7.30 -5.14 16.72
C HIS A 45 -6.24 -4.95 15.62
N LEU A 46 -5.11 -4.33 15.98
CA LEU A 46 -3.88 -4.34 15.19
C LEU A 46 -2.90 -5.32 15.84
N VAL A 47 -2.70 -6.47 15.19
CA VAL A 47 -1.67 -7.44 15.58
C VAL A 47 -0.37 -7.03 14.88
N VAL A 48 0.69 -6.78 15.66
CA VAL A 48 1.98 -6.28 15.17
C VAL A 48 3.15 -6.86 15.97
N THR A 49 4.36 -6.85 15.42
CA THR A 49 5.58 -7.29 16.14
C THR A 49 6.33 -6.11 16.76
N LYS A 50 7.15 -6.38 17.80
CA LYS A 50 7.99 -5.37 18.50
C LYS A 50 8.76 -4.49 17.48
N GLU A 51 9.32 -5.12 16.44
CA GLU A 51 10.03 -4.47 15.33
C GLU A 51 9.22 -3.46 14.51
N ASP A 52 8.01 -3.81 14.04
CA ASP A 52 7.20 -2.89 13.23
C ASP A 52 6.53 -1.81 14.10
N TYR A 53 6.29 -2.11 15.39
CA TYR A 53 5.83 -1.13 16.37
C TYR A 53 6.88 -0.05 16.69
N ALA A 54 8.17 -0.42 16.75
CA ALA A 54 9.25 0.55 16.89
C ALA A 54 9.37 1.49 15.67
N LYS A 55 8.99 1.02 14.48
CA LYS A 55 9.02 1.79 13.22
C LYS A 55 7.75 2.66 13.10
N PRO A 56 7.81 3.89 12.54
CA PRO A 56 6.62 4.74 12.33
C PRO A 56 5.79 4.27 11.11
N SER A 57 5.43 2.98 11.07
CA SER A 57 4.71 2.37 9.95
C SER A 57 3.32 2.99 9.80
N MET A 58 2.80 3.12 8.57
CA MET A 58 1.50 3.77 8.34
C MET A 58 0.35 3.12 9.13
N LYS A 59 0.45 1.82 9.42
CA LYS A 59 -0.49 1.09 10.26
C LYS A 59 -0.31 1.47 11.74
N VAL A 60 0.90 1.34 12.27
CA VAL A 60 1.21 1.65 13.68
C VAL A 60 0.86 3.10 14.03
N THR A 61 1.27 4.07 13.20
CA THR A 61 0.94 5.49 13.42
C THR A 61 -0.56 5.76 13.36
N SER A 62 -1.29 5.14 12.44
CA SER A 62 -2.75 5.30 12.33
C SER A 62 -3.53 4.60 13.44
N ALA A 63 -3.00 3.52 14.02
CA ALA A 63 -3.59 2.84 15.17
C ALA A 63 -3.29 3.55 16.49
N ARG A 64 -2.06 4.06 16.69
CA ARG A 64 -1.72 4.94 17.83
C ARG A 64 -2.61 6.20 17.84
N ALA A 65 -2.89 6.78 16.67
CA ALA A 65 -3.84 7.88 16.52
C ALA A 65 -5.33 7.51 16.74
N ARG A 66 -5.63 6.25 17.03
CA ARG A 66 -6.96 5.72 17.39
C ARG A 66 -6.85 4.65 18.49
N ALA A 67 -5.97 4.83 19.47
CA ALA A 67 -5.77 3.86 20.55
C ALA A 67 -7.05 3.63 21.39
N GLU A 68 -8.02 4.55 21.35
CA GLU A 68 -9.35 4.44 21.94
C GLU A 68 -10.31 3.51 21.15
N GLU A 69 -10.04 3.24 19.86
CA GLU A 69 -10.87 2.40 18.96
C GLU A 69 -10.16 1.08 18.58
N ILE A 70 -8.82 1.04 18.66
CA ILE A 70 -7.99 -0.06 18.14
C ILE A 70 -6.96 -0.53 19.18
N SER A 71 -7.19 -1.71 19.74
CA SER A 71 -6.22 -2.42 20.58
C SER A 71 -5.00 -2.81 19.74
N ILE A 72 -3.78 -2.46 20.19
CA ILE A 72 -2.52 -2.85 19.54
C ILE A 72 -1.88 -3.96 20.38
N VAL A 73 -1.75 -5.16 19.81
CA VAL A 73 -1.31 -6.38 20.51
C VAL A 73 -0.24 -7.15 19.74
N THR A 74 0.50 -8.02 20.44
CA THR A 74 1.37 -9.02 19.82
C THR A 74 0.58 -10.15 19.14
N TRP A 75 1.27 -11.00 18.37
CA TRP A 75 0.68 -12.24 17.84
C TRP A 75 0.32 -13.25 18.94
N GLN A 76 1.02 -13.23 20.08
CA GLN A 76 0.80 -14.15 21.21
C GLN A 76 -0.65 -14.11 21.74
N TRP A 77 -1.28 -12.93 21.75
CA TRP A 77 -2.70 -12.77 22.10
C TRP A 77 -3.62 -13.68 21.28
N VAL A 78 -3.29 -13.90 20.00
CA VAL A 78 -4.06 -14.76 19.09
C VAL A 78 -3.86 -16.24 19.45
N GLU A 79 -2.62 -16.66 19.65
CA GLU A 79 -2.29 -18.06 19.96
C GLU A 79 -2.83 -18.48 21.33
N ASP A 80 -2.62 -17.66 22.35
CA ASP A 80 -3.07 -17.94 23.72
C ASP A 80 -4.61 -17.96 23.80
N SER A 81 -5.29 -17.04 23.10
CA SER A 81 -6.77 -17.03 23.01
C SER A 81 -7.31 -18.27 22.29
N ILE A 82 -6.62 -18.77 21.26
CA ILE A 82 -6.97 -20.03 20.57
C ILE A 82 -6.73 -21.23 21.49
N SER A 83 -5.60 -21.26 22.21
CA SER A 83 -5.22 -22.33 23.13
C SER A 83 -6.23 -22.46 24.29
N GLN A 84 -6.52 -21.35 24.97
CA GLN A 84 -7.50 -21.28 26.07
C GLN A 84 -8.97 -21.30 25.58
N LYS A 85 -9.20 -21.17 24.27
CA LYS A 85 -10.52 -21.14 23.61
C LYS A 85 -11.44 -19.98 24.08
N CYS A 86 -10.85 -18.92 24.62
CA CYS A 86 -11.52 -17.73 25.12
C CYS A 86 -10.80 -16.47 24.60
N LYS A 87 -11.52 -15.35 24.45
CA LYS A 87 -10.88 -14.08 24.08
C LYS A 87 -10.16 -13.52 25.30
N LEU A 88 -8.83 -13.44 25.25
CA LEU A 88 -8.03 -12.88 26.34
C LEU A 88 -8.05 -11.35 26.33
N ASP A 89 -7.75 -10.77 27.50
CA ASP A 89 -7.56 -9.34 27.71
C ASP A 89 -6.37 -8.82 26.88
N GLU A 90 -6.66 -7.90 25.96
CA GLU A 90 -5.68 -7.27 25.08
C GLU A 90 -4.57 -6.52 25.84
N SER A 91 -4.85 -6.01 27.05
CA SER A 91 -3.94 -5.14 27.81
C SER A 91 -2.61 -5.83 28.11
N LYS A 92 -2.66 -7.13 28.45
CA LYS A 92 -1.50 -7.98 28.78
C LYS A 92 -0.56 -8.23 27.60
N TYR A 93 -1.06 -8.06 26.39
CA TYR A 93 -0.33 -8.30 25.14
C TYR A 93 -0.01 -7.00 24.39
N SER A 94 -0.25 -5.85 25.02
CA SER A 94 0.10 -4.54 24.48
C SER A 94 1.62 -4.37 24.41
N ILE A 95 2.11 -3.75 23.34
CA ILE A 95 3.55 -3.57 23.12
C ILE A 95 4.00 -2.27 23.81
N THR A 96 4.47 -2.40 25.04
CA THR A 96 5.38 -1.42 25.63
C THR A 96 6.74 -1.49 24.93
N ALA A 97 7.46 -0.37 24.84
CA ALA A 97 8.71 -0.29 24.09
C ALA A 97 9.92 -0.85 24.87
N ASP A 98 9.73 -1.07 26.17
CA ASP A 98 10.77 -1.27 27.19
C ASP A 98 10.67 -2.65 27.87
N ALA A 99 9.93 -3.59 27.24
CA ALA A 99 9.87 -4.98 27.68
C ALA A 99 11.04 -5.78 27.09
N ASP A 100 12.14 -5.80 27.85
CA ASP A 100 13.24 -6.77 27.72
C ASP A 100 12.75 -8.22 27.88
N ASP A 101 13.67 -9.17 27.75
CA ASP A 101 13.40 -10.60 27.60
C ASP A 101 13.18 -11.31 28.95
N ASP A 102 12.00 -11.13 29.56
CA ASP A 102 11.53 -11.96 30.68
C ASP A 102 10.78 -13.20 30.15
N ASP A 103 11.46 -14.35 30.17
CA ASP A 103 10.94 -15.69 29.86
C ASP A 103 9.92 -16.14 30.93
N VAL A 104 8.65 -15.81 30.71
CA VAL A 104 7.55 -16.15 31.63
C VAL A 104 7.09 -17.62 31.46
N ASP A 105 7.91 -18.54 31.99
CA ASP A 105 7.53 -19.93 32.20
C ASP A 105 6.21 -20.02 32.99
N MET A 106 5.21 -20.67 32.39
CA MET A 106 3.85 -20.79 32.93
C MET A 106 3.76 -21.96 33.92
N THR A 107 4.42 -21.82 35.08
CA THR A 107 4.18 -22.70 36.23
C THR A 107 2.91 -22.28 36.98
N ASP A 108 2.03 -23.25 37.22
CA ASP A 108 0.62 -23.07 37.63
C ASP A 108 0.42 -22.78 39.15
N ALA A 109 -0.84 -22.51 39.53
CA ALA A 109 -1.48 -22.57 40.85
C ALA A 109 -1.60 -21.29 41.74
N ASN A 110 -2.83 -20.75 41.76
CA ASN A 110 -3.63 -20.28 42.93
C ASN A 110 -2.94 -19.83 44.25
N GLY A 111 -3.26 -18.62 44.75
CA GLY A 111 -3.03 -18.30 46.19
C GLY A 111 -3.26 -16.89 46.76
N VAL A 112 -4.52 -16.41 46.82
CA VAL A 112 -5.13 -15.58 47.91
C VAL A 112 -4.30 -14.52 48.69
N ASP A 113 -4.71 -13.24 48.55
CA ASP A 113 -4.70 -12.08 49.48
C ASP A 113 -3.61 -11.86 50.56
N LYS A 114 -2.94 -10.68 50.55
CA LYS A 114 -3.14 -9.59 51.57
C LYS A 114 -2.31 -8.30 51.38
N ASP A 115 -2.68 -7.28 52.17
CA ASP A 115 -2.08 -5.94 52.40
C ASP A 115 -0.56 -5.97 52.75
N ASP A 116 0.27 -4.90 52.72
CA ASP A 116 0.08 -3.56 53.31
C ASP A 116 1.03 -2.45 52.73
N LYS A 117 1.06 -1.30 53.42
CA LYS A 117 1.54 0.08 53.14
C LYS A 117 3.01 0.43 52.75
N GLN A 118 3.07 1.61 52.10
CA GLN A 118 3.97 2.79 52.30
C GLN A 118 5.43 2.88 51.73
N GLU A 119 5.55 3.73 50.71
CA GLU A 119 6.15 5.10 50.77
C GLU A 119 7.68 5.36 50.70
N SER A 120 8.05 6.23 49.73
CA SER A 120 9.21 7.14 49.67
C SER A 120 10.62 6.62 49.35
N LYS A 121 11.25 7.20 48.30
CA LYS A 121 12.17 8.36 48.48
C LYS A 121 12.57 9.07 47.18
N ASP A 122 12.84 10.37 47.33
CA ASP A 122 13.38 11.29 46.32
C ASP A 122 14.90 11.12 46.12
N VAL A 123 15.36 11.12 44.85
CA VAL A 123 16.69 11.65 44.49
C VAL A 123 16.64 12.40 43.14
N SER A 124 16.40 13.71 43.22
CA SER A 124 16.59 14.67 42.12
C SER A 124 17.98 14.62 41.45
N ARG A 125 18.03 14.60 40.11
CA ARG A 125 19.25 14.92 39.32
C ARG A 125 18.99 15.77 38.06
N LYS A 126 18.86 17.06 38.31
CA LYS A 126 18.67 18.17 37.36
C LYS A 126 19.92 18.49 36.52
N ARG A 127 19.81 18.53 35.18
CA ARG A 127 20.72 19.30 34.29
C ARG A 127 19.94 20.03 33.19
N LYS A 128 20.33 21.28 32.92
CA LYS A 128 19.70 22.21 31.95
C LYS A 128 20.76 23.13 31.33
N ARG A 129 20.93 23.10 30.01
CA ARG A 129 21.56 24.13 29.15
C ARG A 129 21.14 23.81 27.70
N VAL A 130 20.41 24.63 26.93
CA VAL A 130 20.50 26.07 26.57
C VAL A 130 21.58 26.34 25.49
N VAL A 131 21.11 26.31 24.23
CA VAL A 131 21.33 27.26 23.11
C VAL A 131 22.76 27.74 22.79
N LYS A 132 23.18 27.53 21.54
CA LYS A 132 23.61 28.62 20.63
C LYS A 132 23.35 28.26 19.15
N THR A 133 22.89 29.25 18.38
CA THR A 133 22.80 29.28 16.90
C THR A 133 24.02 29.97 16.32
N GLU A 134 24.53 29.52 15.17
CA GLU A 134 25.23 30.33 14.16
C GLU A 134 24.80 29.86 12.75
N GLU A 135 24.95 30.72 11.75
CA GLU A 135 24.30 30.64 10.41
C GLU A 135 25.32 30.89 9.29
N GLU A 136 25.07 30.33 8.10
CA GLU A 136 25.46 30.78 6.73
C GLU A 136 24.93 29.69 5.78
N ASP A 137 23.89 29.88 4.95
CA ASP A 137 23.61 30.87 3.89
C ASP A 137 24.18 30.47 2.51
N THR A 138 23.28 30.22 1.54
CA THR A 138 23.30 30.84 0.22
C THR A 138 22.00 30.56 -0.56
N THR A 139 21.45 31.64 -1.11
CA THR A 139 20.42 31.81 -2.15
C THR A 139 20.43 30.76 -3.29
N ASP A 140 19.35 30.46 -4.04
CA ASP A 140 18.27 31.29 -4.61
C ASP A 140 16.90 30.55 -4.59
N GLU A 141 15.77 31.21 -4.34
CA GLU A 141 14.98 32.02 -5.30
C GLU A 141 14.50 31.30 -6.57
N ASN A 142 13.24 30.83 -6.54
CA ASN A 142 12.19 31.42 -7.39
C ASN A 142 10.80 31.08 -6.82
N SER A 143 9.89 32.05 -6.80
CA SER A 143 8.51 31.87 -6.31
C SER A 143 7.51 32.65 -7.16
N VAL A 144 6.39 32.02 -7.56
CA VAL A 144 5.09 32.60 -7.97
C VAL A 144 4.15 31.49 -8.50
N VAL A 145 2.81 31.52 -8.39
CA VAL A 145 1.90 32.04 -7.34
C VAL A 145 0.56 31.25 -7.38
N VAL A 146 -0.04 31.08 -6.18
CA VAL A 146 -1.48 31.02 -5.81
C VAL A 146 -2.55 30.19 -6.58
N ALA A 147 -3.59 29.87 -5.79
CA ALA A 147 -4.99 29.58 -6.16
C ALA A 147 -5.33 28.20 -6.77
N SER A 148 -6.50 27.61 -6.50
CA SER A 148 -7.28 27.41 -5.25
C SER A 148 -8.51 26.55 -5.60
N SER A 149 -9.08 25.83 -4.62
CA SER A 149 -10.34 25.06 -4.77
C SER A 149 -10.32 23.89 -5.79
N SER A 150 -11.22 22.90 -5.74
CA SER A 150 -11.96 22.35 -4.58
C SER A 150 -12.58 20.99 -4.92
N LYS A 151 -12.70 20.10 -3.92
CA LYS A 151 -13.84 19.18 -3.67
C LYS A 151 -14.27 18.16 -4.76
N SER A 152 -14.34 16.88 -4.34
CA SER A 152 -15.37 15.87 -4.74
C SER A 152 -15.40 15.35 -6.21
N VAL A 153 -15.97 14.18 -6.57
CA VAL A 153 -16.42 12.98 -5.82
C VAL A 153 -16.38 11.72 -6.72
N THR A 154 -15.80 10.64 -6.16
CA THR A 154 -16.21 9.21 -6.14
C THR A 154 -17.02 8.52 -7.27
N THR A 155 -16.85 7.18 -7.32
CA THR A 155 -17.73 6.10 -7.89
C THR A 155 -17.85 6.03 -9.43
N LYS A 156 -17.62 4.91 -10.15
CA LYS A 156 -17.85 3.44 -10.00
C LYS A 156 -19.18 2.88 -10.60
N LYS A 157 -19.07 2.36 -11.83
CA LYS A 157 -19.14 0.90 -12.15
C LYS A 157 -20.51 0.15 -12.29
N LYS A 158 -20.77 -0.31 -13.53
CA LYS A 158 -21.45 -1.57 -13.99
C LYS A 158 -23.00 -1.73 -14.10
N ARG A 159 -23.42 -2.11 -15.34
CA ARG A 159 -24.36 -3.21 -15.75
C ARG A 159 -25.89 -3.06 -15.47
N LYS A 160 -26.84 -3.71 -16.18
CA LYS A 160 -26.95 -4.39 -17.52
C LYS A 160 -28.44 -4.84 -17.73
N ILE A 161 -28.85 -5.23 -18.95
CA ILE A 161 -30.08 -5.99 -19.37
C ILE A 161 -31.26 -5.04 -19.75
N LYS A 162 -31.76 -4.98 -21.02
CA LYS A 162 -32.66 -5.87 -21.84
C LYS A 162 -34.13 -5.87 -21.31
N THR A 163 -35.22 -5.82 -22.10
CA THR A 163 -35.50 -6.33 -23.48
C THR A 163 -36.71 -5.60 -24.16
N SER A 164 -36.87 -5.73 -25.50
CA SER A 164 -38.15 -5.69 -26.31
C SER A 164 -39.08 -4.44 -26.26
N THR A 165 -39.21 -3.63 -27.34
CA THR A 165 -40.24 -3.72 -28.44
C THR A 165 -41.26 -2.54 -28.33
N SER A 166 -41.95 -1.93 -29.34
CA SER A 166 -42.30 -2.19 -30.76
C SER A 166 -42.39 -0.92 -31.68
N SER A 167 -42.78 -1.13 -32.94
CA SER A 167 -43.66 -0.29 -33.83
C SER A 167 -43.26 1.13 -34.33
N THR A 168 -42.80 1.16 -35.59
CA THR A 168 -43.36 1.93 -36.73
C THR A 168 -43.53 3.47 -36.67
N SER A 169 -42.68 4.21 -37.40
CA SER A 169 -43.08 5.06 -38.57
C SER A 169 -41.84 5.53 -39.35
N VAL A 170 -41.98 6.35 -40.40
CA VAL A 170 -40.97 6.57 -41.46
C VAL A 170 -40.66 8.07 -41.70
N GLN A 171 -39.37 8.46 -41.74
CA GLN A 171 -38.68 9.21 -42.83
C GLN A 171 -37.38 9.94 -42.39
N THR A 172 -36.39 9.92 -43.32
CA THR A 172 -35.28 10.89 -43.54
C THR A 172 -34.51 11.52 -42.36
N VAL A 173 -33.25 11.12 -42.15
CA VAL A 173 -32.02 11.97 -42.24
C VAL A 173 -30.74 11.11 -42.26
N ASP A 174 -29.64 11.72 -42.71
CA ASP A 174 -28.23 11.32 -42.82
C ASP A 174 -27.72 9.94 -42.34
N VAL A 175 -26.89 9.33 -43.21
CA VAL A 175 -26.13 8.10 -42.92
C VAL A 175 -24.97 8.39 -41.96
N LYS A 176 -25.16 8.07 -40.68
CA LYS A 176 -24.05 7.89 -39.72
C LYS A 176 -23.78 6.40 -39.52
N ILE A 177 -22.66 5.94 -40.06
CA ILE A 177 -22.16 4.57 -39.86
C ILE A 177 -21.89 4.37 -38.37
N VAL A 178 -22.58 3.40 -37.76
CA VAL A 178 -22.34 3.01 -36.36
C VAL A 178 -21.15 2.07 -36.35
N GLU A 179 -19.99 2.54 -35.89
CA GLU A 179 -18.85 1.65 -35.64
C GLU A 179 -19.18 0.65 -34.53
N GLU A 180 -19.37 -0.61 -34.92
CA GLU A 180 -19.36 -1.72 -33.97
C GLU A 180 -18.01 -1.76 -33.26
N LYS A 181 -18.03 -1.73 -31.93
CA LYS A 181 -16.82 -1.84 -31.12
C LYS A 181 -16.23 -3.24 -31.22
N LYS A 182 -15.43 -3.46 -32.28
CA LYS A 182 -14.57 -4.62 -32.45
C LYS A 182 -13.85 -4.91 -31.14
N MET A 183 -13.75 -6.19 -30.78
CA MET A 183 -12.78 -6.60 -29.78
C MET A 183 -11.41 -6.21 -30.30
N VAL A 184 -10.72 -5.29 -29.63
CA VAL A 184 -9.33 -4.97 -29.96
C VAL A 184 -8.49 -6.17 -29.56
N THR A 185 -8.30 -7.08 -30.50
CA THR A 185 -7.25 -8.08 -30.45
C THR A 185 -5.95 -7.30 -30.41
N ILE A 186 -5.31 -7.20 -29.25
CA ILE A 186 -4.00 -6.57 -29.13
C ILE A 186 -3.01 -7.49 -29.83
N ILE A 187 -2.82 -7.24 -31.13
CA ILE A 187 -1.73 -7.81 -31.91
C ILE A 187 -0.46 -7.32 -31.23
N LYS A 188 0.27 -8.23 -30.59
CA LYS A 188 1.59 -7.92 -30.02
C LYS A 188 2.55 -7.66 -31.17
N LYS A 189 2.68 -6.39 -31.56
CA LYS A 189 3.71 -5.91 -32.47
C LYS A 189 5.05 -5.92 -31.73
N GLY A 190 5.98 -6.76 -32.17
CA GLY A 190 7.31 -6.89 -31.55
C GLY A 190 7.36 -7.82 -30.33
N LYS A 191 8.58 -7.98 -29.78
CA LYS A 191 8.90 -8.93 -28.70
C LYS A 191 8.38 -8.47 -27.32
N ALA A 192 8.18 -7.16 -27.10
CA ALA A 192 7.66 -6.55 -25.87
C ALA A 192 6.54 -5.52 -26.15
N PRO A 193 5.63 -5.25 -25.19
CA PRO A 193 4.55 -4.28 -25.36
C PRO A 193 5.04 -2.83 -25.18
N VAL A 194 4.54 -1.92 -26.03
CA VAL A 194 4.73 -0.48 -25.85
C VAL A 194 3.94 0.01 -24.63
N ASP A 195 4.49 0.96 -23.87
CA ASP A 195 3.83 1.53 -22.70
C ASP A 195 2.48 2.18 -23.05
N SER A 196 1.47 1.87 -22.22
CA SER A 196 0.10 2.40 -22.30
C SER A 196 -0.01 3.93 -22.38
N LEU A 197 0.97 4.66 -21.82
CA LEU A 197 0.99 6.13 -21.72
C LEU A 197 1.80 6.81 -22.84
N PHE A 198 2.43 6.04 -23.73
CA PHE A 198 3.01 6.58 -24.95
C PHE A 198 1.92 6.91 -25.98
N SER A 199 1.99 8.12 -26.55
CA SER A 199 0.93 8.69 -27.39
C SER A 199 0.70 7.93 -28.70
N GLU A 200 1.75 7.37 -29.30
CA GLU A 200 1.67 6.74 -30.64
C GLU A 200 1.79 5.22 -30.62
N LYS A 201 1.53 4.57 -29.47
CA LYS A 201 1.69 3.13 -29.23
C LYS A 201 0.97 2.19 -30.22
N ASP A 202 -0.03 2.67 -30.94
CA ASP A 202 -0.74 1.91 -31.97
C ASP A 202 0.01 1.90 -33.32
N ARG A 203 0.98 2.81 -33.52
CA ARG A 203 1.84 2.97 -34.71
C ARG A 203 3.30 2.58 -34.48
N THR A 204 3.69 2.27 -33.24
CA THR A 204 5.05 1.87 -32.88
C THR A 204 5.10 0.46 -32.30
N HIS A 205 6.30 -0.10 -32.26
CA HIS A 205 6.66 -1.29 -31.49
C HIS A 205 7.92 -1.02 -30.66
N VAL A 206 8.14 -1.81 -29.61
CA VAL A 206 9.44 -1.83 -28.92
C VAL A 206 10.50 -2.35 -29.88
N TYR A 207 11.58 -1.59 -30.05
CA TYR A 207 12.70 -1.98 -30.88
C TYR A 207 13.39 -3.23 -30.31
N SER A 208 13.78 -4.13 -31.22
CA SER A 208 14.61 -5.28 -30.88
C SER A 208 15.49 -5.64 -32.06
N ASP A 209 16.78 -5.79 -31.79
CA ASP A 209 17.68 -6.56 -32.65
C ASP A 209 17.42 -8.08 -32.48
N ASP A 210 18.29 -8.90 -33.08
CA ASP A 210 18.18 -10.36 -33.00
C ASP A 210 18.27 -10.87 -31.55
N THR A 211 19.15 -10.27 -30.75
CA THR A 211 19.51 -10.72 -29.40
C THR A 211 18.71 -10.05 -28.29
N THR A 212 18.46 -8.74 -28.42
CA THR A 212 18.05 -7.87 -27.30
C THR A 212 16.73 -7.18 -27.60
N VAL A 213 15.91 -7.04 -26.57
CA VAL A 213 14.65 -6.27 -26.61
C VAL A 213 14.87 -5.02 -25.79
N TRP A 214 14.68 -3.85 -26.39
CA TRP A 214 15.05 -2.58 -25.76
C TRP A 214 13.89 -2.01 -24.91
N ASP A 215 13.46 -2.82 -23.94
CA ASP A 215 12.46 -2.53 -22.90
C ASP A 215 13.05 -2.86 -21.53
N CYS A 216 13.12 -1.85 -20.66
CA CYS A 216 13.73 -1.95 -19.33
C CYS A 216 12.80 -1.40 -18.26
N LEU A 217 12.39 -2.24 -17.30
CA LEU A 217 11.68 -1.83 -16.08
C LEU A 217 12.60 -1.96 -14.86
N LEU A 218 13.12 -0.83 -14.38
CA LEU A 218 13.91 -0.74 -13.16
C LEU A 218 13.01 -0.42 -11.96
N ASN A 219 13.35 -0.94 -10.78
CA ASN A 219 12.66 -0.64 -9.52
C ASN A 219 13.69 -0.34 -8.41
N GLN A 220 13.41 0.67 -7.58
CA GLN A 220 14.24 1.11 -6.46
C GLN A 220 13.41 1.16 -5.19
N THR A 221 13.70 0.28 -4.23
CA THR A 221 13.09 0.33 -2.89
C THR A 221 13.93 1.16 -1.94
N ASN A 222 13.43 2.34 -1.55
CA ASN A 222 13.94 3.11 -0.44
C ASN A 222 13.20 2.67 0.85
N VAL A 223 13.88 1.87 1.66
CA VAL A 223 13.37 1.33 2.93
C VAL A 223 13.16 2.45 3.96
N ALA A 224 14.13 3.36 4.12
CA ALA A 224 14.12 4.41 5.13
C ALA A 224 12.92 5.37 5.02
N ASN A 225 12.49 5.68 3.78
CA ASN A 225 11.36 6.55 3.50
C ASN A 225 10.10 5.79 3.01
N ASN A 226 10.05 4.46 3.20
CA ASN A 226 8.96 3.56 2.76
C ASN A 226 8.36 3.95 1.38
N ASN A 227 9.24 4.08 0.37
CA ASN A 227 8.83 4.32 -1.00
C ASN A 227 9.54 3.36 -1.95
N ASN A 228 8.78 2.84 -2.89
CA ASN A 228 9.29 2.12 -4.05
C ASN A 228 9.08 3.01 -5.27
N LYS A 229 10.15 3.22 -6.05
CA LYS A 229 10.13 3.97 -7.31
C LYS A 229 10.32 3.01 -8.47
N PHE A 230 9.69 3.29 -9.60
CA PHE A 230 9.95 2.61 -10.86
C PHE A 230 10.58 3.57 -11.88
N PHE A 231 11.29 3.01 -12.85
CA PHE A 231 11.78 3.70 -14.04
C PHE A 231 11.65 2.77 -15.25
N VAL A 232 10.78 3.12 -16.19
CA VAL A 232 10.61 2.46 -17.49
C VAL A 232 11.47 3.19 -18.52
N ILE A 233 12.17 2.43 -19.36
CA ILE A 233 12.85 2.91 -20.57
C ILE A 233 12.44 2.00 -21.71
N GLN A 234 11.97 2.58 -22.82
CA GLN A 234 11.70 1.85 -24.06
C GLN A 234 12.31 2.60 -25.25
N LEU A 235 13.12 1.91 -26.05
CA LEU A 235 13.42 2.34 -27.41
C LEU A 235 12.29 1.84 -28.31
N LEU A 236 11.59 2.77 -28.95
CA LEU A 236 10.43 2.50 -29.79
C LEU A 236 10.77 2.80 -31.25
N LYS A 237 10.26 1.97 -32.18
CA LYS A 237 10.37 2.19 -33.62
C LYS A 237 8.99 2.38 -34.23
N LEU A 238 8.87 3.29 -35.19
CA LEU A 238 7.64 3.48 -35.98
C LEU A 238 7.46 2.35 -37.00
N ASP A 239 6.25 1.82 -37.14
CA ASP A 239 5.96 0.71 -38.08
C ASP A 239 6.17 1.10 -39.55
N SER A 240 5.99 2.38 -39.89
CA SER A 240 5.98 2.89 -41.26
C SER A 240 7.26 3.59 -41.71
N ALA A 241 8.26 3.75 -40.84
CA ALA A 241 9.52 4.42 -41.17
C ALA A 241 10.66 4.00 -40.25
N ASN A 242 11.90 4.24 -40.68
CA ASN A 242 13.06 4.27 -39.77
C ASN A 242 13.01 5.59 -38.96
N GLN A 243 12.10 5.64 -38.00
CA GLN A 243 12.02 6.68 -36.99
C GLN A 243 11.95 6.03 -35.61
N TYR A 244 12.74 6.56 -34.69
CA TYR A 244 12.94 6.00 -33.35
C TYR A 244 12.59 7.03 -32.27
N PHE A 245 12.05 6.55 -31.15
CA PHE A 245 11.75 7.36 -29.98
C PHE A 245 12.29 6.69 -28.72
N VAL A 246 12.90 7.46 -27.82
CA VAL A 246 13.22 6.99 -26.47
C VAL A 246 12.10 7.44 -25.55
N PHE A 247 11.25 6.52 -25.12
CA PHE A 247 10.22 6.76 -24.12
C PHE A 247 10.76 6.42 -22.72
N THR A 248 10.52 7.32 -21.77
CA THR A 248 10.87 7.09 -20.36
C THR A 248 9.70 7.46 -19.46
N ARG A 249 9.47 6.67 -18.40
CA ARG A 249 8.39 6.94 -17.43
C ARG A 249 8.78 6.49 -16.03
N TRP A 250 8.63 7.37 -15.04
CA TRP A 250 9.15 7.14 -13.69
C TRP A 250 8.25 7.72 -12.61
N GLY A 251 8.28 7.15 -11.40
CA GLY A 251 7.48 7.66 -10.29
C GLY A 251 7.39 6.71 -9.11
N ARG A 252 6.47 6.99 -8.18
CA ARG A 252 6.13 6.06 -7.09
C ARG A 252 5.32 4.89 -7.65
N VAL A 253 5.69 3.66 -7.29
CA VAL A 253 4.96 2.45 -7.67
C VAL A 253 3.48 2.54 -7.25
N GLY A 254 2.58 2.19 -8.16
CA GLY A 254 1.13 2.31 -8.00
C GLY A 254 0.51 3.61 -8.56
N TYR A 255 1.32 4.49 -9.15
CA TYR A 255 0.89 5.71 -9.84
C TYR A 255 1.48 5.75 -11.26
N ASP A 256 0.85 6.50 -12.16
CA ASP A 256 1.26 6.60 -13.57
C ASP A 256 2.66 7.24 -13.74
N GLY A 257 3.01 8.18 -12.86
CA GLY A 257 4.31 8.83 -12.79
C GLY A 257 4.44 10.10 -13.64
N GLN A 258 5.68 10.51 -13.88
CA GLN A 258 6.09 11.47 -14.91
C GLN A 258 6.59 10.70 -16.12
N GLN A 259 6.50 11.29 -17.31
CA GLN A 259 7.03 10.70 -18.54
C GLN A 259 7.80 11.74 -19.37
N SER A 260 8.76 11.27 -20.15
CA SER A 260 9.44 12.03 -21.19
C SER A 260 9.54 11.20 -22.47
N THR A 261 9.69 11.88 -23.60
CA THR A 261 9.88 11.28 -24.91
C THR A 261 10.92 12.09 -25.66
N SER A 262 11.95 11.42 -26.16
CA SER A 262 12.97 12.02 -27.03
C SER A 262 12.89 11.41 -28.42
N GLY A 263 13.15 12.23 -29.45
CA GLY A 263 12.96 11.88 -30.86
C GLY A 263 11.85 12.71 -31.53
N PRO A 264 11.46 12.39 -32.77
CA PRO A 264 11.93 11.25 -33.55
C PRO A 264 13.40 11.39 -33.97
N PHE A 265 14.18 10.33 -33.73
CA PHE A 265 15.51 10.12 -34.31
C PHE A 265 15.37 9.37 -35.64
N ILE A 266 16.33 9.52 -36.56
CA ILE A 266 16.30 8.87 -37.89
C ILE A 266 17.20 7.62 -37.97
N ASP A 267 18.06 7.48 -36.96
CA ASP A 267 19.20 6.59 -36.78
C ASP A 267 19.25 6.10 -35.31
N LEU A 268 20.30 5.34 -34.96
CA LEU A 268 20.51 4.72 -33.65
C LEU A 268 21.94 4.92 -33.10
N ASP A 269 22.76 5.72 -33.79
CA ASP A 269 24.18 5.98 -33.50
C ASP A 269 24.38 7.32 -32.75
#